data_AF-A0A353CCU1-F1
#
_entry.id   AF-A0A353CCU1-F1
#
_cell.length_a   1.000
_cell.length_b   1.000
_cell.length_c   1.000
_cell.angle_alpha   90.00
_cell.angle_beta   90.00
_cell.angle_gamma   90.00
#
_symmetry.space_group_name_H-M   'P 1'
#
loop_
_entity.id
_entity.type
_entity.pdbx_description
1 polymer ?
#
loop_
_entity_poly.entity_id
_entity_poly.type
_entity_poly.pdbx_seq_one_letter_code
_entity_poly.pdbx_strand_id
1 'polypeptide(L)'
;MAQKIIQQHEAMLKRPAMYFGADDDLELVRSFFAGYHAAAFAFFDIGEEFSIAEFYREAVTSRGWELRATSVAMEMKERGIPNKAIVLELINVELDAWRRFFAANQT
;
A
#
# COMPACT_ATOMS: atom_id res chain seq x y z
N MET A 1 1.81 13.69 -11.55
CA MET A 1 1.53 12.24 -11.54
C MET A 1 1.63 11.68 -10.13
N ALA A 2 2.83 11.72 -9.53
CA ALA A 2 3.08 11.38 -8.12
C ALA A 2 1.99 11.88 -7.16
N GLN A 3 1.65 13.16 -7.28
CA GLN A 3 0.63 13.81 -6.46
C GLN A 3 -0.75 13.12 -6.52
N LYS A 4 -1.17 12.60 -7.67
CA LYS A 4 -2.49 11.96 -7.82
C LYS A 4 -2.55 10.62 -7.10
N ILE A 5 -1.48 9.82 -7.19
CA ILE A 5 -1.39 8.51 -6.50
C ILE A 5 -1.33 8.71 -4.98
N ILE A 6 -0.54 9.67 -4.52
CA ILE A 6 -0.45 10.02 -3.09
C ILE A 6 -1.82 10.54 -2.59
N GLN A 7 -2.46 11.46 -3.30
CA GLN A 7 -3.78 12.00 -2.94
C GLN A 7 -4.85 10.90 -2.87
N GLN A 8 -4.80 9.92 -3.77
CA GLN A 8 -5.74 8.81 -3.75
C GLN A 8 -5.56 7.97 -2.47
N HIS A 9 -4.34 7.63 -2.08
CA HIS A 9 -4.07 6.92 -0.82
C HIS A 9 -4.47 7.73 0.41
N GLU A 10 -4.22 9.05 0.42
CA GLU A 10 -4.67 9.95 1.49
C GLU A 10 -6.20 10.00 1.59
N ALA A 11 -6.91 9.88 0.46
CA ALA A 11 -8.36 9.77 0.44
C ALA A 11 -8.86 8.40 0.93
N MET A 12 -8.18 7.31 0.56
CA MET A 12 -8.44 5.96 1.09
C MET A 12 -8.30 5.93 2.62
N LEU A 13 -7.23 6.54 3.16
CA LEU A 13 -6.98 6.57 4.60
C LEU A 13 -8.12 7.25 5.38
N LYS A 14 -8.74 8.29 4.80
CA LYS A 14 -9.86 9.01 5.41
C LYS A 14 -11.16 8.23 5.37
N ARG A 15 -11.37 7.39 4.35
CA ARG A 15 -12.64 6.68 4.11
C ARG A 15 -12.41 5.28 3.51
N PRO A 16 -11.77 4.32 4.20
CA PRO A 16 -11.41 3.03 3.62
C PRO A 16 -12.62 2.27 3.02
N ALA A 17 -13.75 2.25 3.73
CA ALA A 17 -14.96 1.57 3.28
C ALA A 17 -15.53 2.09 1.95
N MET A 18 -15.26 3.35 1.57
CA MET A 18 -15.68 3.89 0.27
C MET A 18 -14.95 3.22 -0.90
N TYR A 19 -13.74 2.73 -0.68
CA TYR A 19 -12.88 2.16 -1.72
C TYR A 19 -12.94 0.64 -1.75
N PHE A 20 -12.95 0.01 -0.57
CA PHE A 20 -12.91 -1.45 -0.47
C PHE A 20 -14.29 -2.08 -0.24
N GLY A 21 -15.34 -1.28 0.03
CA GLY A 21 -16.67 -1.78 0.41
C GLY A 21 -16.79 -2.15 1.91
N ALA A 22 -15.66 -2.29 2.59
CA ALA A 22 -15.54 -2.51 4.04
C ALA A 22 -14.25 -1.84 4.56
N ASP A 23 -14.13 -1.64 5.87
CA ASP A 23 -12.91 -1.09 6.49
C ASP A 23 -12.12 -2.12 7.32
N ASP A 24 -12.54 -3.39 7.29
CA ASP A 24 -11.98 -4.51 8.06
C ASP A 24 -11.84 -5.80 7.23
N ASP A 25 -12.09 -5.75 5.91
CA ASP A 25 -11.93 -6.88 5.00
C ASP A 25 -10.56 -6.85 4.31
N LEU A 26 -9.66 -7.72 4.78
CA LEU A 26 -8.29 -7.79 4.28
C LEU A 26 -8.18 -8.39 2.87
N GLU A 27 -9.14 -9.22 2.45
CA GLU A 27 -9.13 -9.85 1.13
C GLU A 27 -9.52 -8.84 0.06
N LEU A 28 -10.53 -8.03 0.34
CA LEU A 28 -10.95 -6.92 -0.54
C LEU A 28 -9.84 -5.87 -0.67
N VAL A 29 -9.19 -5.51 0.45
CA VAL A 29 -8.06 -4.56 0.45
C VAL A 29 -6.89 -5.07 -0.39
N ARG A 30 -6.49 -6.34 -0.23
CA ARG A 30 -5.41 -6.93 -1.03
C ARG A 30 -5.75 -6.95 -2.52
N SER A 31 -6.97 -7.36 -2.86
CA SER A 31 -7.42 -7.43 -4.25
C SER A 31 -7.47 -6.05 -4.90
N PHE A 32 -7.92 -5.05 -4.14
CA PHE A 32 -7.92 -3.65 -4.58
C PHE A 32 -6.51 -3.16 -4.86
N PHE A 33 -5.56 -3.31 -3.92
CA PHE A 33 -4.20 -2.80 -4.12
C PHE A 33 -3.49 -3.46 -5.30
N ALA A 34 -3.67 -4.77 -5.50
CA ALA A 34 -3.14 -5.46 -6.67
C ALA A 34 -3.64 -4.84 -8.00
N GLY A 35 -4.96 -4.61 -8.10
CA GLY A 35 -5.54 -3.94 -9.28
C GLY A 35 -5.11 -2.48 -9.41
N TYR A 36 -5.00 -1.77 -8.29
CA TYR A 36 -4.58 -0.38 -8.25
C TYR A 36 -3.12 -0.21 -8.69
N HIS A 37 -2.20 -1.07 -8.23
CA HIS A 37 -0.82 -1.10 -8.71
C HIS A 37 -0.77 -1.37 -10.21
N ALA A 38 -1.45 -2.41 -10.69
CA ALA A 38 -1.48 -2.74 -12.11
C ALA A 38 -1.97 -1.55 -12.96
N ALA A 39 -3.04 -0.89 -12.53
CA ALA A 39 -3.55 0.32 -13.20
C ALA A 39 -2.54 1.48 -13.12
N ALA A 40 -1.88 1.67 -11.97
CA ALA A 40 -0.91 2.72 -11.81
C ALA A 40 0.26 2.55 -12.79
N PHE A 41 0.85 1.35 -12.87
CA PHE A 41 1.92 1.04 -13.82
C PHE A 41 1.46 1.22 -15.27
N ALA A 42 0.27 0.72 -15.63
CA ALA A 42 -0.22 0.78 -17.00
C ALA A 42 -0.57 2.21 -17.49
N PHE A 43 -1.13 3.06 -16.61
CA PHE A 43 -1.67 4.37 -17.03
C PHE A 43 -0.75 5.55 -16.74
N PHE A 44 0.25 5.39 -15.88
CA PHE A 44 1.13 6.48 -15.47
C PHE A 44 2.57 6.31 -15.95
N ASP A 45 2.85 5.41 -16.91
CA ASP A 45 4.19 5.23 -17.51
C ASP A 45 5.29 5.11 -16.43
N ILE A 46 4.95 4.41 -15.34
CA ILE A 46 5.89 4.11 -14.27
C ILE A 46 6.75 2.98 -14.83
N GLY A 47 7.92 3.34 -15.37
CA GLY A 47 8.76 2.43 -16.15
C GLY A 47 9.01 1.09 -15.46
N GLU A 48 9.07 0.02 -16.26
CA GLU A 48 9.30 -1.37 -15.80
C GLU A 48 10.63 -1.54 -15.04
N GLU A 49 11.57 -0.60 -15.23
CA GLU A 49 12.91 -0.62 -14.63
C GLU A 49 12.90 -0.36 -13.11
N PHE A 50 11.83 0.22 -12.57
CA PHE A 50 11.73 0.55 -11.14
C PHE A 50 10.62 -0.24 -10.45
N SER A 51 11.02 -1.28 -9.74
CA SER A 51 10.09 -2.07 -8.95
C SER A 51 9.70 -1.33 -7.67
N ILE A 52 8.43 -0.93 -7.55
CA ILE A 52 7.86 -0.43 -6.29
C ILE A 52 8.06 -1.41 -5.13
N ALA A 53 8.32 -2.69 -5.40
CA ALA A 53 8.49 -3.72 -4.38
C ALA A 53 9.66 -3.43 -3.42
N GLU A 54 10.73 -2.76 -3.88
CA GLU A 54 11.83 -2.36 -3.00
C GLU A 54 11.38 -1.29 -2.00
N PHE A 55 10.71 -0.24 -2.48
CA PHE A 55 10.16 0.81 -1.63
C PHE A 55 9.05 0.31 -0.71
N TYR A 56 8.25 -0.67 -1.16
CA TYR A 56 7.27 -1.35 -0.32
C TYR A 56 7.94 -2.12 0.81
N ARG A 57 9.01 -2.88 0.51
CA ARG A 57 9.81 -3.59 1.52
C ARG A 57 10.37 -2.62 2.55
N GLU A 58 10.93 -1.49 2.13
CA GLU A 58 11.44 -0.46 3.04
C GLU A 58 10.34 0.18 3.89
N ALA A 59 9.18 0.46 3.31
CA ALA A 59 8.02 0.99 4.03
C ALA A 59 7.54 0.01 5.12
N VAL A 60 7.45 -1.28 4.79
CA VAL A 60 7.10 -2.35 5.75
C VAL A 60 8.13 -2.40 6.90
N THR A 61 9.42 -2.48 6.59
CA THR A 61 10.47 -2.65 7.61
C THR A 61 10.65 -1.42 8.49
N SER A 62 10.58 -0.22 7.91
CA SER A 62 10.69 1.03 8.68
C SER A 62 9.53 1.25 9.67
N ARG A 63 8.41 0.56 9.46
CA ARG A 63 7.24 0.57 10.36
C ARG A 63 7.23 -0.57 11.38
N GLY A 64 8.30 -1.37 11.43
CA GLY A 64 8.49 -2.43 12.44
C GLY A 64 7.84 -3.76 12.09
N TRP A 65 7.53 -3.97 10.82
CA TRP A 65 6.97 -5.21 10.29
C TRP A 65 7.99 -6.00 9.48
N GLU A 66 7.72 -7.28 9.29
CA GLU A 66 8.55 -8.20 8.53
C GLU A 66 7.87 -8.57 7.21
N LEU A 67 8.63 -8.49 6.12
CA LEU A 67 8.16 -8.97 4.82
C LEU A 67 8.29 -10.50 4.74
N ARG A 68 7.27 -11.21 5.25
CA ARG A 68 7.18 -12.68 5.21
C ARG A 68 6.41 -13.15 3.97
N ALA A 69 6.63 -14.42 3.60
CA ALA A 69 5.87 -15.07 2.50
C ALA A 69 4.36 -15.09 2.74
N THR A 70 3.92 -15.05 4.00
CA THR A 70 2.51 -15.03 4.41
C THR A 70 1.84 -13.66 4.32
N SER A 71 2.56 -12.61 3.89
CA SER A 71 2.16 -11.19 3.91
C SER A 71 2.28 -10.50 5.27
N VAL A 72 2.49 -9.18 5.22
CA VAL A 72 2.56 -8.31 6.40
C VAL A 72 1.24 -8.30 7.19
N ALA A 73 0.09 -8.45 6.51
CA ALA A 73 -1.21 -8.50 7.16
C ALA A 73 -1.35 -9.73 8.07
N MET A 74 -0.80 -10.88 7.66
CA MET A 74 -0.83 -12.09 8.49
C MET A 74 0.02 -11.95 9.75
N GLU A 75 1.19 -11.33 9.64
CA GLU A 75 2.00 -11.00 10.82
C GLU A 75 1.24 -10.09 11.78
N MET A 76 0.57 -9.03 11.29
CA MET A 76 -0.24 -8.16 12.14
C MET A 76 -1.38 -8.92 12.83
N LYS A 77 -2.04 -9.86 12.13
CA LYS A 77 -3.06 -10.73 12.74
C LYS A 77 -2.47 -11.62 13.83
N GLU A 78 -1.29 -12.21 13.61
CA GLU A 78 -0.58 -13.02 14.62
C GLU A 78 -0.26 -12.21 15.87
N ARG A 79 0.00 -10.91 15.73
CA ARG A 79 0.18 -9.97 16.85
C ARG A 79 -1.13 -9.46 17.47
N GLY A 80 -2.28 -9.98 17.05
CA GLY A 80 -3.59 -9.63 17.61
C GLY A 80 -4.10 -8.25 17.20
N ILE A 81 -3.57 -7.67 16.11
CA ILE A 81 -4.06 -6.37 15.61
C ILE A 81 -5.45 -6.56 14.99
N PRO A 82 -6.46 -5.74 15.34
CA PRO A 82 -7.78 -5.81 14.73
C PRO A 82 -7.71 -5.53 13.23
N ASN A 83 -8.48 -6.27 12.40
CA ASN A 83 -8.45 -6.10 10.94
C ASN A 83 -8.59 -4.65 10.50
N LYS A 84 -9.47 -3.87 11.12
CA LYS A 84 -9.63 -2.45 10.82
C LYS A 84 -8.34 -1.64 10.97
N ALA A 85 -7.56 -1.92 12.03
CA ALA A 85 -6.25 -1.30 12.22
C ALA A 85 -5.23 -1.80 11.18
N ILE A 86 -5.30 -3.09 10.81
CA ILE A 86 -4.47 -3.65 9.72
C ILE A 86 -4.76 -2.94 8.40
N VAL A 87 -6.03 -2.72 8.03
CA VAL A 87 -6.40 -2.00 6.80
C VAL A 87 -5.78 -0.60 6.77
N LEU A 88 -5.91 0.16 7.86
CA LEU A 88 -5.30 1.49 7.97
C LEU A 88 -3.78 1.43 7.84
N GLU A 89 -3.16 0.43 8.45
CA GLU A 89 -1.71 0.24 8.40
C GLU A 89 -1.23 -0.12 6.99
N LEU A 90 -1.94 -0.99 6.27
CA LEU A 90 -1.64 -1.32 4.88
C LEU A 90 -1.71 -0.08 3.98
N ILE A 91 -2.71 0.79 4.15
CA ILE A 91 -2.80 2.06 3.40
C ILE A 91 -1.59 2.96 3.73
N ASN A 92 -1.16 3.02 4.99
CA ASN A 92 0.00 3.80 5.39
C ASN A 92 1.31 3.26 4.82
N VAL A 93 1.48 1.92 4.78
CA VAL A 93 2.62 1.27 4.13
C VAL A 93 2.67 1.63 2.65
N GLU A 94 1.54 1.50 1.94
CA GLU A 94 1.43 1.87 0.53
C GLU A 94 1.75 3.34 0.29
N LEU A 95 1.18 4.23 1.11
CA LEU A 95 1.44 5.66 1.03
C LEU A 95 2.93 6.01 1.23
N ASP A 96 3.60 5.37 2.18
CA ASP A 96 5.05 5.55 2.39
C ASP A 96 5.87 5.02 1.21
N ALA A 97 5.53 3.83 0.71
CA ALA A 97 6.18 3.23 -0.46
C ALA A 97 6.11 4.14 -1.69
N TRP A 98 4.92 4.67 -2.00
CA TRP A 98 4.74 5.62 -3.11
C TRP A 98 5.49 6.93 -2.91
N ARG A 99 5.53 7.46 -1.68
CA ARG A 99 6.29 8.69 -1.38
C ARG A 99 7.78 8.48 -1.62
N ARG A 100 8.34 7.36 -1.16
CA ARG A 100 9.76 7.01 -1.39
C ARG A 100 10.06 6.79 -2.87
N PHE A 101 9.21 6.03 -3.56
CA PHE A 101 9.31 5.79 -4.99
C PHE A 101 9.41 7.10 -5.77
N PHE A 102 8.49 8.04 -5.54
CA PHE A 102 8.49 9.31 -6.26
C PHE A 102 9.60 10.26 -5.82
N ALA A 103 10.08 10.18 -4.59
CA ALA A 103 11.24 10.95 -4.15
C ALA A 103 12.53 10.48 -4.85
N ALA A 104 12.68 9.17 -5.06
CA ALA A 104 13.84 8.58 -5.72
C ALA A 104 13.86 8.80 -7.25
N ASN A 105 12.70 8.95 -7.88
CA ASN A 105 12.54 9.04 -9.34
C ASN A 105 12.22 10.46 -9.85
N GLN A 106 12.58 11.50 -9.10
CA GLN A 106 12.37 12.91 -9.46
C GLN A 106 13.56 13.55 -10.20
N THR A 107 14.46 12.75 -10.78
CA THR A 107 15.57 13.20 -11.63
C THR A 107 15.13 13.66 -13.02
#